data_AF-A0A9R1VPU9-F1
#
_entry.id   AF-A0A9R1VPU9-F1
#
_cell.length_a   1.000
_cell.length_b   1.000
_cell.length_c   1.000
_cell.angle_alpha   90.00
_cell.angle_beta   90.00
_cell.angle_gamma   90.00
#
_symmetry.space_group_name_H-M   'P 1'
#
loop_
_entity.id
_entity.type
_entity.pdbx_description
1 polymer ?
#
loop_
_entity_poly.entity_id
_entity_poly.type
_entity_poly.pdbx_seq_one_letter_code
_entity_poly.pdbx_strand_id
1 'polypeptide(L)'
;MIKLQKGIKEWRAADHPKEEVDLRNHKLVVERLDHEAEKRNLTEVELEQRRDSFKKVAEIEKFKALDIKQKSRIKWAVDGDENTRFFHGYVNSNNRKNGIDGIMINGNWCTDPSLIKMEAFNFLLRNLRRDGLPDLNLLADISSRSFQLTTSCLKPLLPSKK
;
A
#
# COMPACT_ATOMS: atom_id res chain seq x y z
N MET A 1 -12.88 -29.92 16.05
CA MET A 1 -12.50 -28.73 15.26
C MET A 1 -13.65 -27.73 15.11
N ILE A 2 -14.83 -28.15 14.61
CA ILE A 2 -16.00 -27.27 14.36
C ILE A 2 -16.53 -26.57 15.64
N LYS A 3 -16.59 -27.27 16.78
CA LYS A 3 -17.04 -26.70 18.07
C LYS A 3 -16.18 -25.52 18.55
N LEU A 4 -14.87 -25.61 18.39
CA LEU A 4 -13.92 -24.58 18.81
C LEU A 4 -14.03 -23.32 17.93
N GLN A 5 -14.13 -23.49 16.61
CA GLN A 5 -14.29 -22.38 15.68
C GLN A 5 -15.59 -21.61 15.94
N LYS A 6 -16.69 -22.33 16.23
CA LYS A 6 -17.96 -21.71 16.60
C LYS A 6 -17.84 -20.91 17.91
N GLY A 7 -17.24 -21.50 18.94
CA GLY A 7 -17.03 -20.82 20.22
C GLY A 7 -16.17 -19.57 20.13
N ILE A 8 -15.10 -19.58 19.32
CA ILE A 8 -14.25 -18.39 19.10
C ILE A 8 -15.03 -17.29 18.37
N LYS A 9 -15.86 -17.64 17.38
CA LYS A 9 -16.70 -16.66 16.66
C LYS A 9 -17.73 -16.01 17.58
N GLU A 10 -18.40 -16.80 18.41
CA GLU A 10 -19.38 -16.31 19.39
C GLU A 10 -18.72 -15.42 20.45
N TRP A 11 -17.57 -15.84 20.99
CA TRP A 11 -16.78 -15.03 21.90
C TRP A 11 -16.39 -13.70 21.26
N ARG A 12 -15.83 -13.71 20.05
CA ARG A 12 -15.39 -12.47 19.38
C ARG A 12 -16.57 -11.54 19.07
N ALA A 13 -17.74 -12.09 18.71
CA ALA A 13 -18.94 -11.29 18.47
C ALA A 13 -19.47 -10.60 19.73
N ALA A 14 -19.34 -11.26 20.89
CA ALA A 14 -19.74 -10.69 22.18
C ALA A 14 -18.70 -9.71 22.76
N ASP A 15 -17.42 -9.91 22.46
CA ASP A 15 -16.32 -9.14 23.05
C ASP A 15 -15.98 -7.86 22.26
N HIS A 16 -16.02 -7.92 20.93
CA HIS A 16 -15.70 -6.79 20.06
C HIS A 16 -16.51 -5.50 20.37
N PRO A 17 -17.83 -5.55 20.62
CA PRO A 17 -18.58 -4.36 21.00
C PRO A 17 -18.09 -3.74 22.32
N LYS A 18 -17.62 -4.57 23.26
CA LYS A 18 -17.09 -4.10 24.54
C LYS A 18 -15.75 -3.38 24.36
N GLU A 19 -14.86 -3.94 23.54
CA GLU A 19 -13.59 -3.29 23.16
C GLU A 19 -13.84 -1.92 22.50
N GLU A 20 -14.85 -1.80 21.64
CA GLU A 20 -15.19 -0.52 20.98
C GLU A 20 -15.75 0.53 21.96
N VAL A 21 -16.59 0.09 22.90
CA VAL A 21 -17.11 0.96 23.96
C VAL A 21 -15.97 1.42 24.87
N ASP A 22 -15.08 0.51 25.26
CA ASP A 22 -13.91 0.83 26.10
C ASP A 22 -12.98 1.85 25.42
N LEU A 23 -12.67 1.62 24.14
CA LEU A 23 -11.89 2.55 23.32
C LEU A 23 -12.54 3.94 23.26
N ARG A 24 -13.85 4.00 23.02
CA ARG A 24 -14.60 5.26 22.97
C ARG A 24 -14.54 5.98 24.32
N ASN A 25 -14.74 5.26 25.41
CA ASN A 25 -14.72 5.84 26.76
C ASN A 25 -13.35 6.44 27.08
N HIS A 26 -12.27 5.71 26.82
CA HIS A 26 -10.92 6.23 27.06
C HIS A 26 -10.56 7.41 26.15
N LYS A 27 -11.01 7.42 24.88
CA LYS A 27 -10.85 8.58 23.99
C LYS A 27 -11.57 9.82 24.53
N LEU A 28 -12.80 9.68 25.02
CA LEU A 28 -13.56 10.77 25.63
C LEU A 28 -12.89 11.29 26.91
N VAL A 29 -12.28 10.42 27.70
CA VAL A 29 -11.51 10.83 28.89
C VAL A 29 -10.29 11.67 28.48
N VAL A 30 -9.53 11.22 27.49
CA VAL A 30 -8.37 11.96 26.97
C VAL A 30 -8.80 13.32 26.42
N GLU A 31 -9.82 13.36 25.55
CA GLU A 31 -10.34 14.60 24.97
C GLU A 31 -10.83 15.59 26.04
N ARG A 32 -11.57 15.09 27.05
CA ARG A 32 -12.01 15.93 28.17
C ARG A 32 -10.84 16.52 28.94
N LEU A 33 -9.81 15.73 29.24
CA LEU A 33 -8.64 16.18 29.99
C LEU A 33 -7.75 17.10 29.17
N ASP A 34 -7.68 16.91 27.84
CA ASP A 34 -7.01 17.82 26.92
C ASP A 34 -7.69 19.20 26.92
N HIS A 35 -9.02 19.24 26.85
CA HIS A 35 -9.79 20.49 26.93
C HIS A 35 -9.63 21.21 28.28
N GLU A 36 -9.57 20.48 29.38
CA GLU A 36 -9.32 21.08 30.70
C GLU A 36 -7.88 21.61 30.83
N ALA A 37 -6.91 20.94 30.20
CA ALA A 37 -5.52 21.37 30.16
C ALA A 37 -5.31 22.71 29.41
N GLU A 38 -6.19 23.04 28.46
CA GLU A 38 -6.17 24.33 27.77
C GLU A 38 -6.62 25.49 28.67
N LYS A 39 -7.48 25.22 29.65
CA LYS A 39 -8.04 26.25 30.55
C LYS A 39 -7.24 26.42 31.83
N ARG A 40 -6.69 25.32 32.36
CA ARG A 40 -5.99 25.29 33.65
C ARG A 40 -4.94 24.19 33.67
N ASN A 41 -4.04 24.28 34.64
CA ASN A 41 -3.14 23.17 34.94
C ASN A 41 -3.95 21.98 35.49
N LEU A 42 -3.65 20.80 34.97
CA LEU A 42 -4.20 19.54 35.47
C LEU A 42 -3.56 19.16 36.80
N THR A 43 -4.34 18.52 37.67
CA THR A 43 -3.82 17.89 38.90
C THR A 43 -3.04 16.62 38.56
N GLU A 44 -2.18 16.16 39.48
CA GLU A 44 -1.40 14.93 39.28
C GLU A 44 -2.31 13.71 39.01
N VAL A 45 -3.46 13.64 39.69
CA VAL A 45 -4.44 12.56 39.51
C VAL A 45 -5.02 12.58 38.09
N GLU A 46 -5.34 13.77 37.57
CA GLU A 46 -5.84 13.95 36.20
C GLU A 46 -4.78 13.62 35.15
N LEU A 47 -3.52 13.98 35.41
CA LEU A 47 -2.40 13.64 34.53
C LEU A 47 -2.18 12.13 34.44
N GLU A 48 -2.24 11.41 35.57
CA GLU A 48 -2.11 9.96 35.54
C GLU A 48 -3.34 9.31 34.86
N GLN A 49 -4.56 9.80 35.12
CA GLN A 49 -5.75 9.33 34.42
C GLN A 49 -5.66 9.50 32.90
N ARG A 50 -5.15 10.65 32.44
CA ARG A 50 -4.90 10.92 31.02
C ARG A 50 -3.88 9.94 30.45
N ARG A 51 -2.79 9.72 31.17
CA ARG A 51 -1.71 8.81 30.77
C ARG A 51 -2.21 7.38 30.62
N ASP A 52 -2.96 6.89 31.59
CA ASP A 52 -3.50 5.53 31.57
C ASP A 52 -4.56 5.34 30.49
N SER A 53 -5.43 6.33 30.30
CA SER A 53 -6.40 6.29 29.19
C SER A 53 -5.71 6.30 27.84
N PHE A 54 -4.66 7.11 27.68
CA PHE A 54 -3.87 7.14 26.46
C PHE A 54 -3.16 5.81 26.19
N LYS A 55 -2.52 5.21 27.22
CA LYS A 55 -1.91 3.87 27.11
C LYS A 55 -2.96 2.84 26.67
N LYS A 56 -4.18 2.90 27.22
CA LYS A 56 -5.24 1.95 26.88
C LYS A 56 -5.72 2.09 25.44
N VAL A 57 -5.90 3.33 24.97
CA VAL A 57 -6.22 3.62 23.56
C VAL A 57 -5.14 3.05 22.63
N ALA A 58 -3.86 3.34 22.92
CA ALA A 58 -2.75 2.87 22.11
C ALA A 58 -2.65 1.33 22.07
N GLU A 59 -2.90 0.67 23.20
CA GLU A 59 -2.93 -0.80 23.30
C GLU A 59 -4.03 -1.40 22.41
N ILE A 60 -5.28 -0.90 22.52
CA ILE A 60 -6.41 -1.39 21.73
C ILE A 60 -6.15 -1.18 20.23
N GLU A 61 -5.66 0.00 19.82
CA GLU A 61 -5.36 0.30 18.43
C GLU A 61 -4.25 -0.60 17.87
N LYS A 62 -3.21 -0.87 18.66
CA LYS A 62 -2.15 -1.82 18.30
C LYS A 62 -2.73 -3.21 18.02
N PHE A 63 -3.59 -3.74 18.89
CA PHE A 63 -4.19 -5.06 18.68
C PHE A 63 -5.12 -5.10 17.47
N LYS A 64 -5.90 -4.04 17.22
CA LYS A 64 -6.71 -3.91 16.00
C LYS A 64 -5.84 -3.95 14.73
N ALA A 65 -4.72 -3.24 14.72
CA ALA A 65 -3.79 -3.26 13.59
C ALA A 65 -3.19 -4.64 13.35
N LEU A 66 -2.83 -5.36 14.41
CA LEU A 66 -2.34 -6.74 14.33
C LEU A 66 -3.40 -7.70 13.79
N ASP A 67 -4.66 -7.58 14.25
CA ASP A 67 -5.78 -8.40 13.75
C ASP A 67 -6.05 -8.16 12.26
N ILE A 68 -6.07 -6.90 11.82
CA ILE A 68 -6.21 -6.56 10.39
C ILE A 68 -5.07 -7.17 9.57
N LYS A 69 -3.82 -7.06 10.06
CA LYS A 69 -2.65 -7.65 9.41
C LYS A 69 -2.72 -9.18 9.33
N GLN A 70 -3.24 -9.83 10.36
CA GLN A 70 -3.42 -11.28 10.36
C GLN A 70 -4.52 -11.69 9.37
N LYS A 71 -5.66 -11.01 9.37
CA LYS A 71 -6.77 -11.25 8.45
C LYS A 71 -6.36 -11.05 6.99
N SER A 72 -5.57 -10.02 6.69
CA SER A 72 -5.08 -9.79 5.33
C SER A 72 -4.15 -10.91 4.85
N ARG A 73 -3.27 -11.43 5.72
CA ARG A 73 -2.40 -12.58 5.41
C ARG A 73 -3.17 -13.87 5.19
N ILE A 74 -4.16 -14.16 6.05
CA ILE A 74 -5.04 -15.33 5.88
C ILE A 74 -5.80 -15.22 4.57
N LYS A 75 -6.39 -14.05 4.30
CA LYS A 75 -7.10 -13.80 3.05
C LYS A 75 -6.17 -14.00 1.84
N TRP A 76 -4.96 -13.46 1.87
CA TRP A 76 -3.97 -13.65 0.81
C TRP A 76 -3.58 -15.13 0.62
N ALA A 77 -3.44 -15.89 1.71
CA ALA A 77 -3.16 -17.32 1.64
C ALA A 77 -4.32 -18.14 1.06
N VAL A 78 -5.58 -17.72 1.29
CA VAL A 78 -6.79 -18.39 0.77
C VAL A 78 -7.06 -18.01 -0.69
N ASP A 79 -7.03 -16.70 -1.00
CA ASP A 79 -7.28 -16.17 -2.34
C ASP A 79 -6.10 -16.47 -3.29
N GLY A 80 -4.93 -16.79 -2.76
CA GLY A 80 -3.74 -17.07 -3.56
C GLY A 80 -3.40 -15.91 -4.50
N ASP A 81 -3.05 -16.25 -5.75
CA ASP A 81 -2.72 -15.28 -6.79
C ASP A 81 -3.97 -14.69 -7.48
N GLU A 82 -5.20 -14.88 -6.97
CA GLU A 82 -6.42 -14.35 -7.61
C GLU A 82 -6.47 -12.81 -7.64
N ASN A 83 -5.63 -12.13 -6.86
CA ASN A 83 -5.44 -10.68 -6.99
C ASN A 83 -4.77 -10.29 -8.32
N THR A 84 -4.22 -11.26 -9.07
CA THR A 84 -3.76 -11.08 -10.45
C THR A 84 -4.81 -10.48 -11.35
N ARG A 85 -6.09 -10.84 -11.24
CA ARG A 85 -7.12 -10.30 -12.16
C ARG A 85 -7.26 -8.79 -12.01
N PHE A 86 -7.22 -8.27 -10.79
CA PHE A 86 -7.26 -6.84 -10.53
C PHE A 86 -5.99 -6.15 -11.04
N PHE A 87 -4.81 -6.68 -10.70
CA PHE A 87 -3.55 -6.09 -11.13
C PHE A 87 -3.32 -6.19 -12.64
N HIS A 88 -3.64 -7.31 -13.28
CA HIS A 88 -3.66 -7.44 -14.73
C HIS A 88 -4.70 -6.52 -15.36
N GLY A 89 -5.87 -6.35 -14.74
CA GLY A 89 -6.88 -5.39 -15.19
C GLY A 89 -6.34 -3.95 -15.17
N TYR A 90 -5.66 -3.56 -14.09
CA TYR A 90 -5.01 -2.28 -13.94
C TYR A 90 -3.87 -2.07 -14.94
N VAL A 91 -2.94 -3.03 -15.04
CA VAL A 91 -1.82 -3.01 -15.99
C VAL A 91 -2.32 -2.97 -17.43
N ASN A 92 -3.32 -3.77 -17.79
CA ASN A 92 -3.90 -3.76 -19.14
C ASN A 92 -4.61 -2.44 -19.42
N SER A 93 -5.32 -1.85 -18.45
CA SER A 93 -5.91 -0.53 -18.59
C SER A 93 -4.85 0.56 -18.82
N ASN A 94 -3.75 0.49 -18.06
CA ASN A 94 -2.61 1.38 -18.22
C ASN A 94 -1.94 1.21 -19.59
N ASN A 95 -1.70 -0.03 -20.03
CA ASN A 95 -1.13 -0.34 -21.33
C ASN A 95 -2.04 0.09 -22.49
N ARG A 96 -3.37 -0.02 -22.36
CA ARG A 96 -4.30 0.49 -23.36
C ARG A 96 -4.31 2.02 -23.44
N LYS A 97 -4.17 2.70 -22.31
CA LYS A 97 -4.19 4.17 -22.25
C LYS A 97 -2.87 4.81 -22.67
N ASN A 98 -1.76 4.19 -22.27
CA ASN A 98 -0.41 4.75 -22.39
C ASN A 98 0.47 3.97 -23.37
N GLY A 99 -0.10 2.98 -24.07
CA GLY A 99 0.58 2.25 -25.12
C GLY A 99 0.91 3.18 -26.28
N ILE A 100 2.17 3.16 -26.70
CA ILE A 100 2.63 3.89 -27.89
C ILE A 100 2.66 2.88 -29.02
N ASP A 101 1.63 2.90 -29.87
CA ASP A 101 1.52 1.99 -31.02
C ASP A 101 2.54 2.31 -32.13
N GLY A 102 3.02 3.56 -32.17
CA GLY A 102 4.03 4.03 -33.08
C GLY A 102 4.31 5.52 -32.90
N ILE A 103 5.42 5.98 -33.48
CA ILE A 103 5.78 7.41 -33.50
C ILE A 103 6.21 7.81 -34.91
N MET A 104 6.07 9.09 -35.24
CA MET A 104 6.58 9.65 -36.48
C MET A 104 8.07 9.97 -36.35
N ILE A 105 8.91 9.32 -37.16
CA ILE A 105 10.35 9.57 -37.23
C ILE A 105 10.67 10.03 -38.65
N ASN A 106 11.17 11.26 -38.81
CA ASN A 106 11.55 11.83 -40.10
C ASN A 106 10.48 11.72 -41.20
N GLY A 107 9.20 11.86 -40.82
CA GLY A 107 8.08 11.78 -41.74
C GLY A 107 7.54 10.37 -42.02
N ASN A 108 8.16 9.32 -41.45
CA ASN A 108 7.69 7.94 -41.57
C ASN A 108 7.09 7.44 -40.25
N TRP A 109 5.93 6.77 -40.33
CA TRP A 109 5.32 6.10 -39.18
C TRP A 109 6.14 4.86 -38.81
N CYS A 110 6.70 4.85 -37.60
CA CYS A 110 7.54 3.76 -37.11
C CYS A 110 6.82 3.01 -35.99
N THR A 111 6.71 1.69 -36.13
CA THR A 111 6.14 0.77 -35.13
C THR A 111 7.19 -0.16 -34.52
N ASP A 112 8.46 -0.08 -34.95
CA ASP A 112 9.53 -0.92 -34.42
C ASP A 112 9.90 -0.50 -32.99
N PRO A 113 9.76 -1.39 -31.98
CA PRO A 113 10.00 -1.04 -30.58
C PRO A 113 11.42 -0.54 -30.28
N SER A 114 12.43 -1.05 -31.00
CA SER A 114 13.83 -0.67 -30.78
C SER A 114 14.07 0.75 -31.25
N LEU A 115 13.57 1.10 -32.43
CA LEU A 115 13.64 2.46 -32.98
C LEU A 115 12.80 3.46 -32.18
N ILE A 116 11.59 3.08 -31.75
CA ILE A 116 10.74 3.91 -30.88
C ILE A 116 11.48 4.24 -29.58
N LYS A 117 12.08 3.22 -28.93
CA LYS A 117 12.82 3.41 -27.68
C LYS A 117 14.02 4.35 -27.87
N MET A 118 14.76 4.17 -28.96
CA MET A 118 15.91 5.02 -29.27
C MET A 118 15.51 6.48 -29.53
N GLU A 119 14.46 6.72 -30.32
CA GLU A 119 14.02 8.07 -30.63
C GLU A 119 13.39 8.77 -29.41
N ALA A 120 12.62 8.04 -28.59
CA ALA A 120 12.10 8.55 -27.32
C ALA A 120 13.23 8.94 -26.36
N PHE A 121 14.28 8.12 -26.26
CA PHE A 121 15.47 8.44 -25.47
C PHE A 121 16.18 9.69 -26.01
N ASN A 122 16.40 9.77 -27.32
CA ASN A 122 17.03 10.94 -27.95
C ASN A 122 16.20 12.21 -27.78
N PHE A 123 14.87 12.12 -27.85
CA PHE A 123 13.96 13.24 -27.61
C PHE A 123 14.07 13.73 -26.16
N LEU A 124 14.04 12.82 -25.20
CA LEU A 124 14.17 13.15 -23.78
C LEU A 124 15.54 13.79 -23.50
N LEU A 125 16.63 13.23 -24.03
CA LEU A 125 17.97 13.82 -23.90
C LEU A 125 18.05 15.23 -24.51
N ARG A 126 17.45 15.44 -25.68
CA ARG A 126 17.39 16.76 -26.33
C ARG A 126 16.65 17.78 -25.47
N ASN A 127 15.55 17.38 -24.83
CA ASN A 127 14.76 18.27 -23.98
C ASN A 127 15.41 18.53 -22.63
N LEU A 128 15.96 17.50 -21.98
CA LEU A 128 16.68 17.65 -20.71
C LEU A 128 17.96 18.50 -20.85
N ARG A 129 18.62 18.47 -22.02
CA ARG A 129 19.75 19.36 -22.32
C ARG A 129 19.38 20.84 -22.39
N ARG A 130 18.10 21.19 -22.59
CA ARG A 130 17.64 22.60 -22.59
C ARG A 130 17.55 23.19 -21.18
N ASP A 131 17.45 22.36 -20.13
CA ASP A 131 17.18 22.79 -18.76
C ASP A 131 18.41 22.76 -17.81
N GLY A 132 19.60 22.38 -18.29
CA GLY A 132 20.88 22.56 -17.59
C GLY A 132 21.22 21.58 -16.44
N LEU A 133 21.95 20.50 -16.77
CA LEU A 133 22.85 19.61 -15.97
C LEU A 133 22.27 18.64 -14.90
N PRO A 134 22.98 17.57 -14.45
CA PRO A 134 24.19 16.88 -14.97
C PRO A 134 24.10 15.33 -15.12
N ASP A 135 25.16 14.76 -15.71
CA ASP A 135 25.66 13.36 -15.82
C ASP A 135 24.70 12.20 -16.21
N LEU A 136 24.97 11.63 -17.39
CA LEU A 136 24.26 10.54 -18.06
C LEU A 136 24.40 9.16 -17.37
N ASN A 137 25.29 9.04 -16.38
CA ASN A 137 25.55 7.78 -15.69
C ASN A 137 24.48 7.39 -14.64
N LEU A 138 23.65 8.33 -14.18
CA LEU A 138 22.61 8.04 -13.16
C LEU A 138 21.29 7.52 -13.74
N LEU A 139 21.00 7.82 -15.02
CA LEU A 139 19.74 7.44 -15.68
C LEU A 139 19.74 6.01 -16.25
N ALA A 140 20.92 5.43 -16.48
CA ALA A 140 21.05 4.04 -16.92
C ALA A 140 20.50 3.04 -15.88
N ASP A 141 20.52 3.40 -14.59
CA ASP A 141 20.14 2.53 -13.49
C ASP A 141 18.61 2.49 -13.24
N ILE A 142 17.90 3.54 -13.65
CA ILE A 142 16.43 3.62 -13.54
C ILE A 142 15.74 2.69 -14.54
N SER A 143 16.36 2.44 -15.71
CA SER A 143 15.87 1.48 -16.70
C SER A 143 15.94 0.03 -16.22
N SER A 144 16.85 -0.32 -15.31
CA SER A 144 16.94 -1.66 -14.75
C SER A 144 15.92 -1.89 -13.62
N ARG A 145 15.61 -0.86 -12.82
CA ARG A 145 14.78 -1.02 -11.62
C ARG A 145 13.27 -1.00 -11.87
N SER A 146 12.81 -0.29 -12.91
CA SER A 146 11.37 -0.27 -13.27
C SER A 146 10.89 -1.56 -13.95
N PHE A 147 11.79 -2.31 -14.59
CA PHE A 147 11.46 -3.58 -15.26
C PHE A 147 11.58 -4.81 -14.34
N GLN A 148 12.38 -4.73 -13.27
CA GLN A 148 12.57 -5.82 -12.30
C GLN A 148 11.38 -5.95 -11.32
N LEU A 149 10.71 -4.84 -10.98
CA LEU A 149 9.56 -4.89 -10.06
C LEU A 149 8.30 -5.50 -10.68
N THR A 150 8.17 -5.50 -12.01
CA THR A 150 7.04 -6.13 -12.70
C THR A 150 7.29 -7.59 -13.05
N THR A 151 8.55 -8.01 -13.23
CA THR A 151 8.89 -9.39 -13.64
C THR A 151 9.13 -10.35 -12.48
N SER A 152 9.46 -9.84 -11.28
CA SER A 152 9.56 -10.66 -10.06
C SER A 152 8.23 -11.33 -9.69
N CYS A 153 7.08 -10.76 -10.07
CA CYS A 153 5.75 -11.32 -9.82
C CYS A 153 5.18 -12.08 -11.04
N LEU A 154 5.91 -12.14 -12.15
CA LEU A 154 5.39 -12.61 -13.45
C LEU A 154 6.20 -13.76 -14.06
N LYS A 155 7.07 -14.45 -13.31
CA LYS A 155 7.58 -15.75 -13.77
C LYS A 155 6.44 -16.77 -13.76
N PRO A 156 5.93 -17.21 -14.93
CA PRO A 156 4.97 -18.29 -14.97
C PRO A 156 5.74 -19.56 -14.62
N LEU A 157 5.31 -20.27 -13.58
CA LEU A 157 5.57 -21.70 -13.48
C LEU A 157 4.83 -22.34 -14.66
N LEU A 158 5.50 -22.42 -15.81
CA LEU A 158 5.03 -23.24 -16.93
C LEU A 158 4.84 -24.66 -16.39
N PRO A 159 3.64 -25.26 -16.49
CA PRO A 159 3.50 -26.68 -16.22
C PRO A 159 4.29 -27.44 -17.29
N SER A 160 5.28 -28.20 -16.83
CA SER A 160 5.97 -29.22 -17.63
C SER A 160 4.91 -30.12 -18.25
N LYS A 161 4.74 -30.03 -19.57
CA LYS A 161 3.99 -31.05 -20.33
C LYS A 161 4.68 -32.40 -20.12
N LYS A 162 3.96 -33.35 -19.53
CA LYS A 162 4.14 -34.78 -19.71
C LYS A 162 2.77 -35.38 -19.94
#